data_AF-A0A223KLV4-F1
#
_entry.id   AF-A0A223KLV4-F1
#
_cell.length_a   1.000
_cell.length_b   1.000
_cell.length_c   1.000
_cell.angle_alpha   90.00
_cell.angle_beta   90.00
_cell.angle_gamma   90.00
#
_symmetry.space_group_name_H-M   'P 1'
#
loop_
_entity.id
_entity.type
_entity.pdbx_description
1 polymer ?
#
loop_
_entity_poly.entity_id
_entity_poly.type
_entity_poly.pdbx_seq_one_letter_code
_entity_poly.pdbx_strand_id
1 'polypeptide(L)'
;MIDNPLIATTLIFALLALGEWISIISRARVPMLLTAMLGYLLCVWTGIFPADILDKAMFPALGALLIGPAILHMGTLIPFSLLKSQIKAVLISLGGLITAAALILAIIPLFFDYATAVAGLGPVTGGIVALIITSEKLTEIGMTSLIIIPALIVAFQGVVGMPLALNFMRRYSIKIKKQMDDGTFIPMLKEANEESAATKENASAVKSSLTLKLFFVFVGAAIGVALGEITPVHYSLWCLAIGIVGLKLRIFEPRTLEKSNSFTITMIGILFVVIGTMGGVTPQQVVENLPAILAILTIGTLGICIGGYVVSKLVKWDPLKGMPVALTALFGFPADYILCEEAARSAARNKEEEKAIFDELVPPMLIGGFTTVTVASVVIAGIIVQTL
;
A
#
# COMPACT_ATOMS: atom_id res chain seq x y z
N MET A 1 -5.40 -27.18 -19.61
CA MET A 1 -5.08 -25.90 -20.30
C MET A 1 -4.80 -24.79 -19.29
N ILE A 2 -5.60 -24.63 -18.23
CA ILE A 2 -5.34 -23.67 -17.14
C ILE A 2 -3.99 -23.93 -16.44
N ASP A 3 -3.47 -25.15 -16.47
CA ASP A 3 -2.15 -25.49 -15.91
C ASP A 3 -0.96 -24.90 -16.68
N ASN A 4 -1.19 -24.34 -17.89
CA ASN A 4 -0.14 -23.61 -18.58
C ASN A 4 0.09 -22.25 -17.90
N PRO A 5 1.34 -21.90 -17.48
CA PRO A 5 1.60 -20.69 -16.72
C PRO A 5 1.18 -19.39 -17.39
N LEU A 6 1.28 -19.31 -18.72
CA LEU A 6 0.86 -18.13 -19.47
C LEU A 6 -0.66 -17.98 -19.44
N ILE A 7 -1.40 -19.10 -19.56
CA ILE A 7 -2.86 -19.10 -19.50
C ILE A 7 -3.34 -18.73 -18.09
N ALA A 8 -2.79 -19.37 -17.04
CA ALA A 8 -3.09 -19.03 -15.64
C ALA A 8 -2.85 -17.54 -15.34
N THR A 9 -1.68 -17.03 -15.77
CA THR A 9 -1.33 -15.61 -15.63
C THR A 9 -2.35 -14.73 -16.36
N THR A 10 -2.72 -15.08 -17.59
CA THR A 10 -3.65 -14.27 -18.39
C THR A 10 -5.04 -14.20 -17.76
N LEU A 11 -5.52 -15.29 -17.16
CA LEU A 11 -6.83 -15.32 -16.47
C LEU A 11 -6.86 -14.40 -15.26
N ILE A 12 -5.82 -14.42 -14.42
CA ILE A 12 -5.71 -13.50 -13.28
C ILE A 12 -5.51 -12.07 -13.77
N PHE A 13 -4.70 -11.87 -14.81
CA PHE A 13 -4.48 -10.54 -15.38
C PHE A 13 -5.74 -9.95 -16.02
N ALA A 14 -6.64 -10.79 -16.55
CA ALA A 14 -7.95 -10.35 -17.05
C ALA A 14 -8.80 -9.72 -15.94
N LEU A 15 -8.68 -10.17 -14.68
CA LEU A 15 -9.35 -9.54 -13.54
C LEU A 15 -8.79 -8.15 -13.23
N LEU A 16 -7.47 -7.98 -13.34
CA LEU A 16 -6.81 -6.66 -13.21
C LEU A 16 -7.24 -5.73 -14.34
N ALA A 17 -7.26 -6.21 -15.59
CA ALA A 17 -7.73 -5.44 -16.74
C ALA A 17 -9.21 -5.05 -16.61
N LEU A 18 -10.06 -5.96 -16.14
CA LEU A 18 -11.47 -5.69 -15.84
C LEU A 18 -11.60 -4.63 -14.74
N GLY A 19 -10.81 -4.74 -13.67
CA GLY A 19 -10.77 -3.75 -12.60
C GLY A 19 -10.37 -2.37 -13.10
N GLU A 20 -9.38 -2.29 -13.98
CA GLU A 20 -8.92 -1.02 -14.54
C GLU A 20 -10.00 -0.39 -15.41
N TRP A 21 -10.65 -1.20 -16.24
CA TRP A 21 -11.75 -0.75 -17.07
C TRP A 21 -12.93 -0.22 -16.23
N ILE A 22 -13.30 -0.91 -15.15
CA ILE A 22 -14.32 -0.48 -14.20
C ILE A 22 -13.89 0.80 -13.47
N SER A 23 -12.62 0.92 -13.08
CA SER A 23 -12.06 2.12 -12.48
C SER A 23 -12.17 3.33 -13.41
N ILE A 24 -11.85 3.17 -14.69
CA ILE A 24 -11.99 4.21 -15.73
C ILE A 24 -13.45 4.64 -15.89
N ILE A 25 -14.36 3.69 -16.14
CA ILE A 25 -15.79 4.00 -16.38
C ILE A 25 -16.43 4.63 -15.13
N SER A 26 -16.11 4.11 -13.95
CA SER A 26 -16.65 4.61 -12.68
C SER A 26 -16.05 5.96 -12.26
N ARG A 27 -15.06 6.47 -13.01
CA ARG A 27 -14.25 7.66 -12.68
C ARG A 27 -13.61 7.53 -11.31
N ALA A 28 -12.92 6.42 -11.07
CA ALA A 28 -12.26 6.07 -9.82
C ALA A 28 -13.23 6.06 -8.62
N ARG A 29 -14.44 5.53 -8.81
CA ARG A 29 -15.34 5.22 -7.66
C ARG A 29 -15.13 3.81 -7.15
N VAL A 30 -14.74 2.90 -8.04
CA VAL A 30 -14.44 1.51 -7.73
C VAL A 30 -12.96 1.27 -8.06
N PRO A 31 -12.11 0.98 -7.07
CA PRO A 31 -10.69 0.72 -7.29
C PRO A 31 -10.44 -0.51 -8.18
N MET A 32 -9.42 -0.43 -9.05
CA MET A 32 -8.98 -1.56 -9.87
C MET A 32 -8.63 -2.78 -9.01
N LEU A 33 -7.77 -2.59 -8.00
CA LEU A 33 -7.28 -3.68 -7.16
C LEU A 33 -8.43 -4.35 -6.38
N LEU A 34 -9.38 -3.56 -5.88
CA LEU A 34 -10.56 -4.09 -5.20
C LEU A 34 -11.36 -5.02 -6.12
N THR A 35 -11.59 -4.59 -7.36
CA THR A 35 -12.32 -5.39 -8.35
C THR A 35 -11.59 -6.69 -8.64
N ALA A 36 -10.27 -6.65 -8.81
CA ALA A 36 -9.48 -7.83 -9.09
C ALA A 36 -9.46 -8.82 -7.90
N MET A 37 -9.33 -8.31 -6.68
CA MET A 37 -9.36 -9.11 -5.45
C MET A 37 -10.70 -9.82 -5.25
N LEU A 38 -11.82 -9.09 -5.36
CA LEU A 38 -13.16 -9.69 -5.23
C LEU A 38 -13.48 -10.62 -6.40
N GLY A 39 -13.08 -10.24 -7.61
CA GLY A 39 -13.22 -11.08 -8.81
C GLY A 39 -12.48 -12.42 -8.67
N TYR A 40 -11.25 -12.40 -8.15
CA TYR A 40 -10.46 -13.60 -7.89
C TYR A 40 -11.18 -14.51 -6.89
N LEU A 41 -11.62 -13.95 -5.76
CA LEU A 41 -12.32 -14.69 -4.73
C LEU A 41 -13.60 -15.36 -5.26
N LEU A 42 -14.41 -14.61 -6.03
CA LEU A 42 -15.62 -15.14 -6.66
C LEU A 42 -15.32 -16.25 -7.68
N CYS A 43 -14.29 -16.08 -8.51
CA CYS A 43 -13.88 -17.10 -9.47
C CYS A 43 -13.41 -18.40 -8.78
N VAL A 44 -12.67 -18.30 -7.68
CA VAL A 44 -12.27 -19.48 -6.88
C VAL A 44 -13.47 -20.13 -6.21
N TRP A 45 -14.35 -19.35 -5.59
CA TRP A 45 -15.54 -19.86 -4.88
C TRP A 45 -16.55 -20.54 -5.81
N THR A 46 -16.72 -20.04 -7.03
CA THR A 46 -17.61 -20.62 -8.03
C THR A 46 -16.98 -21.78 -8.81
N GLY A 47 -15.69 -22.08 -8.56
CA GLY A 47 -14.95 -23.12 -9.26
C GLY A 47 -14.53 -22.77 -10.69
N ILE A 48 -14.69 -21.51 -11.12
CA ILE A 48 -14.16 -21.03 -12.41
C ILE A 48 -12.64 -21.08 -12.42
N PHE A 49 -12.01 -20.70 -11.31
CA PHE A 49 -10.57 -20.84 -11.10
C PHE A 49 -10.28 -22.01 -10.16
N PRO A 50 -9.29 -22.86 -10.47
CA PRO A 50 -8.81 -23.82 -9.51
C PRO A 50 -8.10 -23.11 -8.35
N ALA A 51 -8.13 -23.70 -7.16
CA ALA A 51 -7.57 -23.09 -5.95
C ALA A 51 -6.05 -22.79 -6.06
N ASP A 52 -5.34 -23.56 -6.89
CA ASP A 52 -3.91 -23.47 -7.15
C ASP A 52 -3.55 -22.59 -8.37
N ILE A 53 -4.51 -21.82 -8.92
CA ILE A 53 -4.26 -21.00 -10.12
C ILE A 53 -3.12 -19.98 -9.92
N LEU A 54 -2.94 -19.48 -8.70
CA LEU A 54 -1.86 -18.54 -8.38
C LEU A 54 -0.50 -19.23 -8.38
N ASP A 55 -0.40 -20.48 -7.92
CA ASP A 55 0.84 -21.26 -7.96
C ASP A 55 1.23 -21.60 -9.40
N LYS A 56 0.22 -21.75 -10.27
CA LYS A 56 0.40 -21.94 -11.71
C LYS A 56 0.85 -20.67 -12.43
N ALA A 57 0.41 -19.51 -11.97
CA ALA A 57 0.89 -18.23 -12.48
C ALA A 57 2.30 -17.99 -11.94
N MET A 58 3.31 -17.79 -12.80
CA MET A 58 4.68 -17.49 -12.31
C MET A 58 4.83 -16.05 -11.80
N PHE A 59 3.81 -15.22 -11.98
CA PHE A 59 3.81 -13.79 -11.64
C PHE A 59 3.83 -13.47 -10.13
N PRO A 60 3.18 -14.20 -9.22
CA PRO A 60 3.33 -13.97 -7.78
C PRO A 60 4.79 -14.15 -7.32
N ALA A 61 5.50 -15.17 -7.81
CA ALA A 61 6.92 -15.38 -7.49
C ALA A 61 7.79 -14.21 -8.01
N LEU A 62 7.56 -13.79 -9.26
CA LEU A 62 8.22 -12.61 -9.82
C LEU A 62 7.88 -11.34 -9.02
N GLY A 63 6.61 -11.17 -8.66
CA GLY A 63 6.11 -10.05 -7.87
C GLY A 63 6.78 -9.94 -6.51
N ALA A 64 6.89 -11.05 -5.79
CA ALA A 64 7.53 -11.10 -4.47
C ALA A 64 8.99 -10.63 -4.54
N LEU A 65 9.72 -11.07 -5.56
CA LEU A 65 11.09 -10.63 -5.84
C LEU A 65 11.18 -9.13 -6.21
N LEU A 66 10.14 -8.57 -6.83
CA LEU A 66 10.08 -7.18 -7.26
C LEU A 66 9.64 -6.19 -6.16
N ILE A 67 9.15 -6.67 -5.00
CA ILE A 67 8.75 -5.80 -3.88
C ILE A 67 9.92 -4.93 -3.40
N GLY A 68 11.09 -5.51 -3.14
CA GLY A 68 12.29 -4.78 -2.71
C GLY A 68 12.71 -3.68 -3.70
N PRO A 69 12.94 -4.02 -4.99
CA PRO A 69 13.19 -3.05 -6.06
C PRO A 69 12.14 -1.93 -6.17
N ALA A 70 10.86 -2.27 -6.04
CA ALA A 70 9.78 -1.29 -6.08
C ALA A 70 9.83 -0.30 -4.91
N ILE A 71 10.08 -0.79 -3.70
CA ILE A 71 10.19 0.05 -2.50
C ILE A 71 11.43 0.96 -2.59
N LEU A 72 12.56 0.45 -3.09
CA LEU A 72 13.73 1.29 -3.36
C LEU A 72 13.38 2.39 -4.36
N HIS A 73 12.69 2.05 -5.44
CA HIS A 73 12.23 3.02 -6.41
C HIS A 73 11.29 4.07 -5.80
N MET A 74 10.40 3.70 -4.87
CA MET A 74 9.59 4.68 -4.13
C MET A 74 10.47 5.70 -3.40
N GLY A 75 11.60 5.26 -2.83
CA GLY A 75 12.60 6.17 -2.26
C GLY A 75 13.19 7.16 -3.27
N THR A 76 13.24 6.80 -4.56
CA THR A 76 13.67 7.69 -5.65
C THR A 76 12.57 8.66 -6.13
N LEU A 77 11.32 8.52 -5.67
CA LEU A 77 10.21 9.43 -5.98
C LEU A 77 10.16 10.62 -5.03
N ILE A 78 10.72 10.50 -3.82
CA ILE A 78 10.60 11.49 -2.75
C ILE A 78 11.94 12.23 -2.60
N PRO A 79 12.02 13.52 -3.02
CA PRO A 79 13.20 14.34 -2.78
C PRO A 79 13.49 14.47 -1.29
N PHE A 80 14.78 14.52 -0.95
CA PHE A 80 15.23 14.65 0.43
C PHE A 80 14.71 15.93 1.10
N SER A 81 14.52 17.02 0.34
CA SER A 81 13.96 18.28 0.84
C SER A 81 12.52 18.12 1.35
N LEU A 82 11.77 17.16 0.82
CA LEU A 82 10.38 16.91 1.21
C LEU A 82 10.26 16.01 2.43
N LEU A 83 11.25 15.18 2.80
CA LEU A 83 11.10 14.28 3.94
C LEU A 83 10.73 15.01 5.25
N LYS A 84 11.25 16.22 5.46
CA LYS A 84 10.90 17.04 6.63
C LYS A 84 9.44 17.50 6.61
N SER A 85 8.89 17.83 5.43
CA SER A 85 7.49 18.28 5.32
C SER A 85 6.49 17.13 5.52
N GLN A 86 6.96 15.88 5.36
CA GLN A 86 6.15 14.67 5.49
C GLN A 86 6.06 14.13 6.92
N ILE A 87 6.71 14.76 7.90
CA ILE A 87 6.49 14.41 9.32
C ILE A 87 5.01 14.52 9.71
N LYS A 88 4.26 15.41 9.06
CA LYS A 88 2.81 15.54 9.25
C LYS A 88 2.07 14.27 8.81
N ALA A 89 2.49 13.64 7.71
CA ALA A 89 1.92 12.36 7.26
C ALA A 89 2.16 11.27 8.31
N VAL A 90 3.39 11.19 8.85
CA VAL A 90 3.75 10.25 9.93
C VAL A 90 2.87 10.47 11.18
N LEU A 91 2.68 11.72 11.60
CA LEU A 91 1.83 12.03 12.76
C LEU A 91 0.37 11.64 12.51
N ILE A 92 -0.14 11.91 11.30
CA ILE A 92 -1.52 11.58 10.93
C ILE A 92 -1.74 10.06 10.91
N SER A 93 -0.82 9.30 10.32
CA SER A 93 -0.92 7.84 10.27
C SER A 93 -0.82 7.21 11.66
N LEU A 94 0.09 7.70 12.51
CA LEU A 94 0.17 7.31 13.92
C LEU A 94 -1.11 7.63 14.70
N GLY A 95 -1.68 8.82 14.48
CA GLY A 95 -2.94 9.23 15.09
C GLY A 95 -4.10 8.29 14.74
N GLY A 96 -4.19 7.90 13.47
CA GLY A 96 -5.14 6.88 13.01
C GLY A 96 -4.91 5.53 13.69
N LEU A 97 -3.66 5.07 13.75
CA LEU A 97 -3.28 3.78 14.36
C LEU A 97 -3.65 3.71 15.85
N ILE A 98 -3.27 4.73 16.62
CA ILE A 98 -3.50 4.79 18.07
C ILE A 98 -5.00 4.82 18.36
N THR A 99 -5.74 5.61 17.61
CA THR A 99 -7.20 5.73 17.79
C THR A 99 -7.90 4.41 17.43
N ALA A 100 -7.49 3.76 16.33
CA ALA A 100 -8.01 2.46 15.94
C ALA A 100 -7.72 1.37 16.99
N ALA A 101 -6.48 1.32 17.47
CA ALA A 101 -6.08 0.39 18.54
C ALA A 101 -6.90 0.61 19.81
N ALA A 102 -7.03 1.86 20.26
CA ALA A 102 -7.81 2.19 21.45
C ALA A 102 -9.29 1.78 21.30
N LEU A 103 -9.92 2.07 20.15
CA LEU A 103 -11.32 1.71 19.92
C LEU A 103 -11.53 0.20 19.76
N ILE A 104 -10.64 -0.50 19.04
CA ILE A 104 -10.74 -1.96 18.89
C ILE A 104 -10.61 -2.63 20.25
N LEU A 105 -9.59 -2.28 21.04
CA LEU A 105 -9.34 -2.88 22.35
C LEU A 105 -10.42 -2.51 23.38
N ALA A 106 -11.09 -1.37 23.23
CA ALA A 106 -12.18 -0.98 24.14
C ALA A 106 -13.53 -1.60 23.76
N ILE A 107 -13.84 -1.72 22.46
CA ILE A 107 -15.21 -2.05 22.00
C ILE A 107 -15.35 -3.53 21.62
N ILE A 108 -14.38 -4.12 20.93
CA ILE A 108 -14.49 -5.52 20.46
C ILE A 108 -14.66 -6.52 21.61
N PRO A 109 -13.95 -6.41 22.75
CA PRO A 109 -14.13 -7.34 23.87
C PRO A 109 -15.52 -7.29 24.52
N LEU A 110 -16.33 -6.24 24.26
CA LEU A 110 -17.70 -6.15 24.78
C LEU A 110 -18.67 -7.08 24.04
N PHE A 111 -18.35 -7.46 22.81
CA PHE A 111 -19.20 -8.30 21.95
C PHE A 111 -18.59 -9.68 21.70
N PHE A 112 -17.27 -9.79 21.78
CA PHE A 112 -16.50 -11.02 21.56
C PHE A 112 -15.61 -11.28 22.78
N ASP A 113 -14.29 -11.28 22.60
CA ASP A 113 -13.32 -11.38 23.68
C ASP A 113 -12.06 -10.55 23.36
N TYR A 114 -11.17 -10.43 24.34
CA TYR A 114 -9.91 -9.70 24.19
C TYR A 114 -8.98 -10.31 23.14
N ALA A 115 -8.95 -11.64 23.05
CA ALA A 115 -8.08 -12.35 22.12
C ALA A 115 -8.48 -12.10 20.65
N THR A 116 -9.77 -12.07 20.37
CA THR A 116 -10.38 -11.68 19.08
C THR A 116 -10.02 -10.25 18.71
N ALA A 117 -10.06 -9.33 19.69
CA ALA A 117 -9.68 -7.93 19.48
C ALA A 117 -8.20 -7.80 19.10
N VAL A 118 -7.31 -8.48 19.82
CA VAL A 118 -5.85 -8.48 19.54
C VAL A 118 -5.56 -9.15 18.20
N ALA A 119 -6.20 -10.29 17.91
CA ALA A 119 -6.03 -11.03 16.67
C ALA A 119 -6.40 -10.17 15.44
N GLY A 120 -7.48 -9.38 15.52
CA GLY A 120 -7.86 -8.49 14.43
C GLY A 120 -7.08 -7.18 14.35
N LEU A 121 -6.66 -6.62 15.48
CA LEU A 121 -5.97 -5.32 15.54
C LEU A 121 -4.67 -5.33 14.73
N GLY A 122 -3.92 -6.43 14.81
CA GLY A 122 -2.67 -6.64 14.09
C GLY A 122 -2.78 -6.25 12.61
N PRO A 123 -3.50 -7.06 11.83
CA PRO A 123 -3.74 -6.81 10.42
C PRO A 123 -4.37 -5.47 10.05
N VAL A 124 -5.35 -4.96 10.82
CA VAL A 124 -6.00 -3.65 10.55
C VAL A 124 -4.98 -2.52 10.48
N THR A 125 -3.89 -2.63 11.23
CA THR A 125 -2.92 -1.55 11.38
C THR A 125 -1.59 -1.82 10.66
N GLY A 126 -1.27 -3.09 10.35
CA GLY A 126 0.01 -3.49 9.74
C GLY A 126 -0.03 -4.44 8.55
N GLY A 127 -1.21 -4.77 8.03
CA GLY A 127 -1.37 -5.62 6.86
C GLY A 127 -0.70 -6.98 6.99
N ILE A 128 -0.03 -7.42 5.91
CA ILE A 128 0.53 -8.79 5.79
C ILE A 128 1.60 -9.07 6.85
N VAL A 129 2.45 -8.10 7.18
CA VAL A 129 3.53 -8.33 8.16
C VAL A 129 2.92 -8.57 9.55
N ALA A 130 1.93 -7.75 9.94
CA ALA A 130 1.25 -7.95 11.21
C ALA A 130 0.40 -9.24 11.23
N LEU A 131 -0.15 -9.66 10.09
CA LEU A 131 -0.81 -10.97 9.95
C LEU A 131 0.14 -12.12 10.30
N ILE A 132 1.34 -12.15 9.71
CA ILE A 132 2.30 -13.23 9.93
C ILE A 132 2.66 -13.30 11.42
N ILE A 133 3.07 -12.18 11.99
CA ILE A 133 3.48 -12.08 13.40
C ILE A 133 2.35 -12.49 14.35
N THR A 134 1.13 -11.99 14.11
CA THR A 134 -0.02 -12.29 14.96
C THR A 134 -0.37 -13.79 14.86
N SER A 135 -0.32 -14.36 13.65
CA SER A 135 -0.63 -15.78 13.43
C SER A 135 0.41 -16.70 14.07
N GLU A 136 1.69 -16.36 13.98
CA GLU A 136 2.78 -17.10 14.62
C GLU A 136 2.60 -17.11 16.14
N LYS A 137 2.31 -15.97 16.76
CA LYS A 137 2.11 -15.94 18.21
C LYS A 137 0.86 -16.70 18.63
N LEU A 138 -0.27 -16.51 17.95
CA LEU A 138 -1.50 -17.25 18.26
C LEU A 138 -1.27 -18.76 18.19
N THR A 139 -0.43 -19.22 17.25
CA THR A 139 0.01 -20.62 17.17
C THR A 139 0.85 -21.01 18.39
N GLU A 140 1.86 -20.20 18.74
CA GLU A 140 2.77 -20.43 19.87
C GLU A 140 2.02 -20.58 21.21
N ILE A 141 1.00 -19.74 21.45
CA ILE A 141 0.21 -19.74 22.69
C ILE A 141 -0.99 -20.71 22.64
N GLY A 142 -1.13 -21.51 21.58
CA GLY A 142 -2.19 -22.51 21.44
C GLY A 142 -3.57 -21.98 21.08
N MET A 143 -3.70 -20.69 20.73
CA MET A 143 -4.95 -20.04 20.28
C MET A 143 -5.17 -20.18 18.77
N THR A 144 -4.99 -21.39 18.24
CA THR A 144 -5.02 -21.65 16.79
C THR A 144 -6.35 -21.35 16.12
N SER A 145 -7.46 -21.44 16.87
CA SER A 145 -8.80 -21.09 16.39
C SER A 145 -8.93 -19.61 15.98
N LEU A 146 -8.07 -18.73 16.50
CA LEU A 146 -8.10 -17.30 16.20
C LEU A 146 -7.27 -16.92 14.98
N ILE A 147 -6.41 -17.80 14.44
CA ILE A 147 -5.53 -17.51 13.29
C ILE A 147 -6.33 -17.14 12.03
N ILE A 148 -7.56 -17.64 11.93
CA ILE A 148 -8.43 -17.32 10.80
C ILE A 148 -8.85 -15.84 10.79
N ILE A 149 -8.98 -15.21 11.96
CA ILE A 149 -9.42 -13.81 12.07
C ILE A 149 -8.40 -12.88 11.41
N PRO A 150 -7.09 -12.90 11.75
CA PRO A 150 -6.10 -12.09 11.08
C PRO A 150 -6.12 -12.21 9.55
N ALA A 151 -6.21 -13.44 9.03
CA ALA A 151 -6.18 -13.70 7.60
C ALA A 151 -7.40 -13.08 6.90
N LEU A 152 -8.58 -13.23 7.50
CA LEU A 152 -9.81 -12.64 6.98
C LEU A 152 -9.80 -11.11 7.08
N ILE A 153 -9.20 -10.53 8.11
CA ILE A 153 -9.02 -9.08 8.18
C ILE A 153 -8.15 -8.57 7.03
N VAL A 154 -6.98 -9.17 6.76
CA VAL A 154 -6.12 -8.76 5.63
C VAL A 154 -6.85 -8.88 4.30
N ALA A 155 -7.62 -9.96 4.11
CA ALA A 155 -8.44 -10.15 2.93
C ALA A 155 -9.46 -9.00 2.76
N PHE A 156 -10.24 -8.68 3.80
CA PHE A 156 -11.39 -7.79 3.62
C PHE A 156 -11.13 -6.30 3.95
N GLN A 157 -10.02 -5.93 4.59
CA GLN A 157 -9.75 -4.54 4.96
C GLN A 157 -9.70 -3.58 3.77
N GLY A 158 -9.14 -4.04 2.65
CA GLY A 158 -9.06 -3.27 1.41
C GLY A 158 -10.44 -2.94 0.82
N VAL A 159 -11.46 -3.78 1.07
CA VAL A 159 -12.83 -3.59 0.59
C VAL A 159 -13.46 -2.32 1.16
N VAL A 160 -13.11 -1.98 2.41
CA VAL A 160 -13.59 -0.76 3.06
C VAL A 160 -12.61 0.40 2.87
N GLY A 161 -11.32 0.15 3.05
CA GLY A 161 -10.29 1.18 3.04
C GLY A 161 -10.09 1.86 1.68
N MET A 162 -10.00 1.07 0.61
CA MET A 162 -9.66 1.61 -0.72
C MET A 162 -10.73 2.56 -1.27
N PRO A 163 -12.04 2.22 -1.29
CA PRO A 163 -13.07 3.14 -1.78
C PRO A 163 -13.16 4.43 -0.94
N LEU A 164 -12.95 4.32 0.37
CA LEU A 164 -13.01 5.44 1.28
C LEU A 164 -11.85 6.42 1.07
N ALA A 165 -10.62 5.91 0.98
CA ALA A 165 -9.44 6.70 0.67
C ALA A 165 -9.57 7.37 -0.71
N LEU A 166 -10.00 6.60 -1.72
CA LEU A 166 -10.20 7.10 -3.08
C LEU A 166 -11.27 8.22 -3.14
N ASN A 167 -12.34 8.12 -2.33
CA ASN A 167 -13.35 9.16 -2.23
C ASN A 167 -12.77 10.47 -1.69
N PHE A 168 -12.01 10.41 -0.59
CA PHE A 168 -11.37 11.58 0.00
C PHE A 168 -10.35 12.20 -0.95
N MET A 169 -9.47 11.39 -1.55
CA MET A 169 -8.47 11.86 -2.51
C MET A 169 -9.13 12.54 -3.69
N ARG A 170 -10.19 11.98 -4.29
CA ARG A 170 -10.91 12.62 -5.39
C ARG A 170 -11.52 13.96 -5.02
N ARG A 171 -12.11 14.06 -3.83
CA ARG A 171 -12.64 15.35 -3.31
C ARG A 171 -11.51 16.36 -3.10
N TYR A 172 -10.35 15.91 -2.62
CA TYR A 172 -9.17 16.76 -2.47
C TYR A 172 -8.61 17.20 -3.84
N SER A 173 -8.56 16.31 -4.83
CA SER A 173 -8.13 16.63 -6.20
C SER A 173 -8.98 17.72 -6.84
N ILE A 174 -10.28 17.77 -6.55
CA ILE A 174 -11.15 18.87 -7.00
C ILE A 174 -10.73 20.20 -6.35
N LYS A 175 -10.33 20.21 -5.07
CA LYS A 175 -9.79 21.41 -4.42
C LYS A 175 -8.46 21.85 -5.02
N ILE A 176 -7.56 20.90 -5.30
CA ILE A 176 -6.29 21.18 -5.98
C ILE A 176 -6.55 21.87 -7.33
N LYS A 177 -7.47 21.32 -8.13
CA LYS A 177 -7.84 21.93 -9.42
C LYS A 177 -8.36 23.36 -9.28
N LYS A 178 -9.22 23.60 -8.29
CA LYS A 178 -9.70 24.96 -8.01
C LYS A 178 -8.54 25.90 -7.65
N GLN A 179 -7.59 25.44 -6.84
CA GLN A 179 -6.39 26.22 -6.51
C GLN A 179 -5.51 26.49 -7.73
N MET A 180 -5.44 25.55 -8.68
CA MET A 180 -4.73 25.75 -9.95
C MET A 180 -5.43 26.80 -10.82
N ASP A 181 -6.76 26.72 -10.94
CA ASP A 181 -7.58 27.70 -11.67
C ASP A 181 -7.45 29.11 -11.06
N ASP A 182 -7.38 29.19 -9.72
CA ASP A 182 -7.20 30.44 -8.97
C ASP A 182 -5.73 30.92 -8.93
N GLY A 183 -4.78 30.18 -9.48
CA GLY A 183 -3.34 30.50 -9.46
C GLY A 183 -2.69 30.44 -8.06
N THR A 184 -3.37 29.85 -7.07
CA THR A 184 -2.93 29.77 -5.66
C THR A 184 -2.27 28.45 -5.31
N PHE A 185 -2.29 27.46 -6.22
CA PHE A 185 -1.68 26.15 -5.99
C PHE A 185 -0.15 26.26 -5.91
N ILE A 186 0.42 25.77 -4.82
CA ILE A 186 1.87 25.65 -4.64
C ILE A 186 2.23 24.16 -4.76
N PRO A 187 2.84 23.72 -5.88
CA PRO A 187 3.19 22.33 -6.07
C PRO A 187 4.22 21.88 -5.03
N MET A 188 3.96 20.74 -4.40
CA MET A 188 4.87 20.16 -3.41
C MET A 188 6.20 19.73 -4.02
N LEU A 189 6.24 19.37 -5.31
CA LEU A 189 7.42 18.87 -6.02
C LEU A 189 8.11 19.90 -6.95
N LYS A 190 7.95 21.21 -6.70
CA LYS A 190 8.49 22.30 -7.56
C LYS A 190 9.99 22.16 -7.92
N GLU A 191 10.82 21.65 -7.00
CA GLU A 191 12.29 21.61 -7.16
C GLU A 191 12.82 20.43 -8.00
N ALA A 192 12.06 19.33 -8.15
CA ALA A 192 12.58 18.10 -8.75
C ALA A 192 12.74 18.16 -10.29
N ASN A 193 11.98 19.03 -10.97
CA ASN A 193 12.10 19.20 -12.42
C ASN A 193 13.19 20.20 -12.82
N GLU A 194 13.52 21.19 -11.97
CA GLU A 194 14.55 22.20 -12.29
C GLU A 194 15.98 21.67 -12.13
N GLU A 195 16.26 20.81 -11.14
CA GLU A 195 17.57 20.16 -11.02
C GLU A 195 17.89 19.22 -12.19
N SER A 196 16.87 18.68 -12.88
CA SER A 196 17.08 17.87 -14.09
C SER A 196 17.29 18.70 -15.36
N ALA A 197 16.87 19.97 -15.39
CA ALA A 197 17.05 20.86 -16.54
C ALA A 197 18.41 21.59 -16.53
N ALA A 198 19.00 21.81 -15.35
CA ALA A 198 20.16 22.69 -15.19
C ALA A 198 21.54 22.01 -15.31
N THR A 199 21.65 20.68 -15.46
CA THR A 199 22.98 20.04 -15.60
C THR A 199 22.98 18.95 -16.68
N LYS A 200 22.98 19.36 -17.95
CA LYS A 200 23.44 18.52 -19.08
C LYS A 200 24.98 18.42 -19.09
N GLU A 201 25.60 17.98 -18.00
CA GLU A 201 27.02 17.65 -18.02
C GLU A 201 27.20 16.13 -17.99
N ASN A 202 27.68 15.60 -19.13
CA ASN A 202 28.25 14.27 -19.31
C ASN A 202 27.58 13.13 -18.50
N ALA A 203 26.35 12.79 -18.88
CA ALA A 203 25.81 11.49 -18.51
C ALA A 203 26.68 10.40 -19.18
N SER A 204 27.63 9.85 -18.41
CA SER A 204 28.41 8.66 -18.77
C SER A 204 27.51 7.62 -19.44
N ALA A 205 28.00 6.92 -20.47
CA ALA A 205 27.27 5.84 -21.17
C ALA A 205 26.73 4.75 -20.21
N VAL A 206 27.31 4.65 -19.00
CA VAL A 206 26.85 3.80 -17.90
C VAL A 206 25.53 4.28 -17.30
N LYS A 207 25.31 5.60 -17.20
CA LYS A 207 24.08 6.21 -16.66
C LYS A 207 22.93 6.21 -17.67
N SER A 208 23.18 6.10 -18.97
CA SER A 208 22.11 6.05 -19.99
C SER A 208 21.55 4.66 -20.24
N SER A 209 22.25 3.59 -19.85
CA SER A 209 21.80 2.20 -20.07
C SER A 209 20.65 1.81 -19.15
N LEU A 210 19.51 1.42 -19.74
CA LEU A 210 18.32 0.93 -19.02
C LEU A 210 18.65 -0.30 -18.15
N THR A 211 19.46 -1.22 -18.69
CA THR A 211 19.87 -2.45 -18.00
C THR A 211 20.74 -2.15 -16.79
N LEU A 212 21.66 -1.18 -16.88
CA LEU A 212 22.51 -0.82 -15.74
C LEU A 212 21.71 -0.10 -14.66
N LYS A 213 20.75 0.76 -15.03
CA LYS A 213 19.81 1.36 -14.06
C LYS A 213 19.07 0.29 -13.28
N LEU A 214 18.52 -0.70 -13.97
CA LEU A 214 17.86 -1.84 -13.34
C LEU A 214 18.81 -2.62 -12.45
N PHE A 215 20.00 -2.96 -12.93
CA PHE A 215 21.00 -3.68 -12.14
C PHE A 215 21.29 -2.98 -10.82
N PHE A 216 21.52 -1.66 -10.81
CA PHE A 216 21.77 -0.92 -9.56
C PHE A 216 20.57 -0.89 -8.62
N VAL A 217 19.35 -0.79 -9.14
CA VAL A 217 18.13 -0.90 -8.32
C VAL A 217 18.05 -2.27 -7.65
N PHE A 218 18.33 -3.34 -8.38
CA PHE A 218 18.34 -4.70 -7.83
C PHE A 218 19.47 -4.90 -6.81
N VAL A 219 20.67 -4.38 -7.07
CA VAL A 219 21.77 -4.41 -6.10
C VAL A 219 21.40 -3.68 -4.82
N GLY A 220 20.83 -2.47 -4.92
CA GLY A 220 20.39 -1.71 -3.76
C GLY A 220 19.28 -2.43 -2.97
N ALA A 221 18.33 -3.06 -3.66
CA ALA A 221 17.29 -3.86 -3.02
C ALA A 221 17.86 -5.11 -2.34
N ALA A 222 18.80 -5.81 -2.98
CA ALA A 222 19.47 -6.97 -2.40
C ALA A 222 20.26 -6.61 -1.14
N ILE A 223 20.95 -5.47 -1.13
CA ILE A 223 21.61 -4.93 0.08
C ILE A 223 20.56 -4.66 1.17
N GLY A 224 19.41 -4.07 0.81
CA GLY A 224 18.32 -3.82 1.76
C GLY A 224 17.75 -5.10 2.38
N VAL A 225 17.61 -6.16 1.59
CA VAL A 225 17.20 -7.50 2.05
C VAL A 225 18.26 -8.08 3.00
N ALA A 226 19.53 -8.09 2.61
CA ALA A 226 20.61 -8.60 3.46
C ALA A 226 20.71 -7.84 4.79
N LEU A 227 20.53 -6.51 4.78
CA LEU A 227 20.47 -5.71 6.01
C LEU A 227 19.25 -6.09 6.87
N GLY A 228 18.11 -6.41 6.25
CA GLY A 228 16.92 -6.87 6.96
C GLY A 228 17.08 -8.23 7.64
N GLU A 229 17.99 -9.08 7.17
CA GLU A 229 18.29 -10.38 7.80
C GLU A 229 19.25 -10.25 9.00
N ILE A 230 20.17 -9.28 8.97
CA ILE A 230 21.19 -9.10 10.02
C ILE A 230 20.84 -8.02 11.05
N THR A 231 19.77 -7.25 10.82
CA THR A 231 19.30 -6.19 11.73
C THR A 231 17.85 -6.44 12.16
N PRO A 232 17.39 -5.90 13.29
CA PRO A 232 16.00 -6.03 13.71
C PRO A 232 15.02 -5.17 12.89
N VAL A 233 15.48 -4.51 11.83
CA VAL A 233 14.70 -3.59 11.01
C VAL A 233 14.26 -4.31 9.74
N HIS A 234 12.96 -4.31 9.45
CA HIS A 234 12.39 -4.97 8.28
C HIS A 234 13.00 -4.44 6.96
N TYR A 235 13.29 -5.34 6.00
CA TYR A 235 14.01 -5.02 4.77
C TYR A 235 13.39 -3.89 3.94
N SER A 236 12.05 -3.74 3.98
CA SER A 236 11.35 -2.67 3.27
C SER A 236 11.86 -1.29 3.65
N LEU A 237 12.20 -1.06 4.91
CA LEU A 237 12.74 0.20 5.39
C LEU A 237 14.16 0.44 4.90
N TRP A 238 14.98 -0.61 4.87
CA TRP A 238 16.32 -0.53 4.29
C TRP A 238 16.27 -0.20 2.80
N CYS A 239 15.42 -0.90 2.03
CA CYS A 239 15.22 -0.60 0.61
C CYS A 239 14.80 0.86 0.39
N LEU A 240 13.85 1.36 1.19
CA LEU A 240 13.39 2.75 1.11
C LEU A 240 14.52 3.74 1.45
N ALA A 241 15.25 3.50 2.54
CA ALA A 241 16.37 4.33 2.98
C ALA A 241 17.49 4.35 1.93
N ILE A 242 17.84 3.21 1.35
CA ILE A 242 18.81 3.10 0.25
C ILE A 242 18.33 3.88 -0.98
N GLY A 243 17.05 3.82 -1.32
CA GLY A 243 16.47 4.60 -2.41
C GLY A 243 16.62 6.11 -2.19
N ILE A 244 16.26 6.60 -1.00
CA ILE A 244 16.36 8.01 -0.61
C ILE A 244 17.81 8.49 -0.58
N VAL A 245 18.69 7.75 0.10
CA VAL A 245 20.11 8.09 0.25
C VAL A 245 20.82 7.99 -1.10
N GLY A 246 20.53 6.95 -1.88
CA GLY A 246 21.09 6.76 -3.21
C GLY A 246 20.63 7.83 -4.21
N LEU A 247 19.42 8.36 -4.09
CA LEU A 247 18.98 9.54 -4.84
C LEU A 247 19.83 10.77 -4.47
N LYS A 248 20.03 11.02 -3.17
CA LYS A 248 20.85 12.14 -2.68
C LYS A 248 22.32 12.02 -3.11
N LEU A 249 22.87 10.81 -3.10
CA LEU A 249 24.24 10.51 -3.55
C LEU A 249 24.35 10.42 -5.08
N ARG A 250 23.27 10.63 -5.83
CA ARG A 250 23.20 10.52 -7.31
C ARG A 250 23.60 9.15 -7.85
N ILE A 251 23.45 8.11 -7.03
CA ILE A 251 23.57 6.69 -7.42
C ILE A 251 22.34 6.30 -8.25
N PHE A 252 21.15 6.74 -7.81
CA PHE A 252 19.88 6.52 -8.51
C PHE A 252 19.39 7.82 -9.15
N GLU A 253 18.66 7.68 -10.25
CA GLU A 253 17.93 8.80 -10.86
C GLU A 253 16.54 8.96 -10.22
N PRO A 254 15.96 10.17 -10.22
CA PRO A 254 14.57 10.34 -9.89
C PRO A 254 13.71 9.45 -10.78
N ARG A 255 12.79 8.69 -10.15
CA ARG A 255 11.89 7.74 -10.82
C ARG A 255 12.60 6.64 -11.62
N THR A 256 13.61 5.99 -11.03
CA THR A 256 14.49 5.06 -11.77
C THR A 256 13.75 3.93 -12.52
N LEU A 257 12.78 3.24 -11.91
CA LEU A 257 12.04 2.15 -12.59
C LEU A 257 11.11 2.64 -13.71
N GLU A 258 10.57 3.85 -13.58
CA GLU A 258 9.80 4.48 -14.67
C GLU A 258 10.73 4.76 -15.85
N LYS A 259 11.90 5.36 -15.59
CA LYS A 259 12.90 5.65 -16.62
C LYS A 259 13.55 4.42 -17.24
N SER A 260 13.47 3.25 -16.59
CA SER A 260 13.92 1.98 -17.15
C SER A 260 12.82 1.21 -17.90
N ASN A 261 11.61 1.77 -18.04
CA ASN A 261 10.42 1.12 -18.61
C ASN A 261 10.03 -0.19 -17.90
N SER A 262 10.27 -0.29 -16.60
CA SER A 262 10.03 -1.54 -15.85
C SER A 262 8.99 -1.39 -14.75
N PHE A 263 8.61 -0.15 -14.40
CA PHE A 263 7.70 0.10 -13.30
C PHE A 263 6.33 -0.58 -13.46
N THR A 264 5.71 -0.51 -14.65
CA THR A 264 4.38 -1.11 -14.88
C THR A 264 4.38 -2.62 -14.68
N ILE A 265 5.36 -3.34 -15.24
CA ILE A 265 5.43 -4.80 -15.08
C ILE A 265 5.76 -5.18 -13.63
N THR A 266 6.57 -4.37 -12.95
CA THR A 266 6.82 -4.49 -11.50
C THR A 266 5.53 -4.35 -10.70
N MET A 267 4.73 -3.32 -10.96
CA MET A 267 3.44 -3.14 -10.28
C MET A 267 2.49 -4.32 -10.53
N ILE A 268 2.37 -4.78 -11.77
CA ILE A 268 1.54 -5.95 -12.10
C ILE A 268 1.98 -7.19 -11.32
N GLY A 269 3.28 -7.49 -11.27
CA GLY A 269 3.81 -8.61 -10.48
C GLY A 269 3.41 -8.50 -9.01
N ILE A 270 3.57 -7.32 -8.41
CA ILE A 270 3.23 -7.11 -7.00
C ILE A 270 1.71 -7.20 -6.78
N LEU A 271 0.87 -6.75 -7.71
CA LEU A 271 -0.58 -6.91 -7.62
C LEU A 271 -1.00 -8.37 -7.59
N PHE A 272 -0.30 -9.26 -8.31
CA PHE A 272 -0.52 -10.70 -8.20
C PHE A 272 -0.22 -11.24 -6.80
N VAL A 273 0.84 -10.74 -6.14
CA VAL A 273 1.14 -11.10 -4.74
C VAL A 273 0.01 -10.67 -3.82
N VAL A 274 -0.51 -9.44 -4.00
CA VAL A 274 -1.61 -8.93 -3.19
C VAL A 274 -2.88 -9.74 -3.41
N ILE A 275 -3.23 -10.07 -4.66
CA ILE A 275 -4.35 -10.98 -4.96
C ILE A 275 -4.15 -12.32 -4.26
N GLY A 276 -2.92 -12.82 -4.19
CA GLY A 276 -2.59 -14.07 -3.50
C GLY A 276 -2.84 -14.08 -2.00
N THR A 277 -2.97 -12.92 -1.35
CA THR A 277 -3.41 -12.86 0.06
C THR A 277 -4.84 -13.33 0.28
N MET A 278 -5.64 -13.39 -0.80
CA MET A 278 -6.99 -13.99 -0.80
C MET A 278 -6.96 -15.51 -0.94
N GLY A 279 -5.80 -16.09 -1.27
CA GLY A 279 -5.63 -17.53 -1.42
C GLY A 279 -5.99 -18.24 -0.13
N GLY A 280 -6.82 -19.29 -0.23
CA GLY A 280 -7.25 -20.08 0.92
C GLY A 280 -8.43 -19.51 1.72
N VAL A 281 -8.95 -18.32 1.39
CA VAL A 281 -10.18 -17.80 2.01
C VAL A 281 -11.40 -18.55 1.46
N THR A 282 -12.04 -19.36 2.31
CA THR A 282 -13.24 -20.13 1.93
C THR A 282 -14.55 -19.40 2.27
N PRO A 283 -15.66 -19.66 1.55
CA PRO A 283 -16.96 -19.08 1.89
C PRO A 283 -17.41 -19.41 3.31
N GLN A 284 -17.14 -20.63 3.77
CA GLN A 284 -17.51 -21.09 5.11
C GLN A 284 -16.79 -20.30 6.20
N GLN A 285 -15.47 -20.14 6.09
CA GLN A 285 -14.68 -19.34 7.04
C GLN A 285 -15.17 -17.88 7.09
N VAL A 286 -15.54 -17.31 5.94
CA VAL A 286 -16.10 -15.95 5.88
C VAL A 286 -17.42 -15.89 6.63
N VAL A 287 -18.37 -16.79 6.36
CA VAL A 287 -19.70 -16.78 7.00
C VAL A 287 -19.60 -17.00 8.51
N GLU A 288 -18.77 -17.95 8.96
CA GLU A 288 -18.59 -18.26 10.37
C GLU A 288 -17.99 -17.10 11.18
N ASN A 289 -17.08 -16.33 10.57
CA ASN A 289 -16.36 -15.24 11.25
C ASN A 289 -16.87 -13.84 10.86
N LEU A 290 -17.90 -13.76 10.01
CA LEU A 290 -18.40 -12.51 9.45
C LEU A 290 -18.74 -11.46 10.52
N PRO A 291 -19.40 -11.79 11.65
CA PRO A 291 -19.72 -10.80 12.67
C PRO A 291 -18.47 -10.15 13.28
N ALA A 292 -17.45 -10.94 13.60
CA ALA A 292 -16.21 -10.45 14.18
C ALA A 292 -15.43 -9.59 13.18
N ILE A 293 -15.32 -10.05 11.93
CA ILE A 293 -14.64 -9.31 10.86
C ILE A 293 -15.30 -7.96 10.62
N LEU A 294 -16.63 -7.94 10.47
CA LEU A 294 -17.36 -6.69 10.22
C LEU A 294 -17.23 -5.73 11.40
N ALA A 295 -17.30 -6.21 12.64
CA ALA A 295 -17.12 -5.39 13.82
C ALA A 295 -15.71 -4.77 13.86
N ILE A 296 -14.67 -5.59 13.70
CA ILE A 296 -13.26 -5.15 13.74
C ILE A 296 -12.95 -4.19 12.59
N LEU A 297 -13.37 -4.49 11.36
CA LEU A 297 -13.14 -3.62 10.21
C LEU A 297 -13.89 -2.29 10.34
N THR A 298 -15.13 -2.32 10.83
CA THR A 298 -15.93 -1.10 11.01
C THR A 298 -15.33 -0.23 12.10
N ILE A 299 -15.07 -0.79 13.29
CA ILE A 299 -14.53 -0.04 14.43
C ILE A 299 -13.11 0.43 14.13
N GLY A 300 -12.27 -0.43 13.55
CA GLY A 300 -10.91 -0.11 13.12
C GLY A 300 -10.89 1.01 12.09
N THR A 301 -11.67 0.90 11.02
CA THR A 301 -11.76 1.96 9.99
C THR A 301 -12.28 3.26 10.56
N LEU A 302 -13.29 3.22 11.43
CA LEU A 302 -13.80 4.41 12.12
C LEU A 302 -12.72 5.06 12.99
N GLY A 303 -11.97 4.27 13.76
CA GLY A 303 -10.86 4.76 14.56
C GLY A 303 -9.77 5.40 13.72
N ILE A 304 -9.37 4.77 12.62
CA ILE A 304 -8.42 5.34 11.65
C ILE A 304 -8.93 6.68 11.11
N CYS A 305 -10.20 6.75 10.72
CA CYS A 305 -10.81 7.98 10.20
C CYS A 305 -10.87 9.10 11.24
N ILE A 306 -11.28 8.79 12.47
CA ILE A 306 -11.39 9.76 13.57
C ILE A 306 -10.00 10.29 13.92
N GLY A 307 -9.04 9.39 14.17
CA GLY A 307 -7.66 9.75 14.49
C GLY A 307 -7.01 10.55 13.36
N GLY A 308 -7.17 10.08 12.12
CA GLY A 308 -6.69 10.77 10.93
C GLY A 308 -7.28 12.17 10.76
N TYR A 309 -8.59 12.33 10.96
CA TYR A 309 -9.27 13.63 10.90
C TYR A 309 -8.78 14.61 11.97
N VAL A 310 -8.74 14.15 13.22
CA VAL A 310 -8.33 14.96 14.37
C VAL A 310 -6.89 15.42 14.19
N VAL A 311 -5.96 14.51 13.91
CA VAL A 311 -4.55 14.85 13.76
C VAL A 311 -4.31 15.70 12.52
N SER A 312 -5.03 15.46 11.41
CA SER A 312 -4.97 16.33 10.22
C SER A 312 -5.26 17.79 10.57
N LYS A 313 -6.31 18.03 11.37
CA LYS A 313 -6.62 19.38 11.85
C LYS A 313 -5.54 19.95 12.76
N LEU A 314 -5.00 19.15 13.68
CA LEU A 314 -3.94 19.58 14.61
C LEU A 314 -2.67 20.01 13.86
N VAL A 315 -2.27 19.28 12.81
CA VAL A 315 -1.07 19.58 12.02
C VAL A 315 -1.34 20.57 10.86
N LYS A 316 -2.56 21.12 10.79
CA LYS A 316 -3.02 22.07 9.77
C LYS A 316 -2.95 21.53 8.34
N TRP A 317 -3.33 20.27 8.15
CA TRP A 317 -3.59 19.67 6.84
C TRP A 317 -5.09 19.59 6.57
N ASP A 318 -5.47 19.70 5.29
CA ASP A 318 -6.84 19.43 4.88
C ASP A 318 -7.18 17.97 5.24
N PRO A 319 -8.26 17.70 5.99
CA PRO A 319 -8.64 16.34 6.33
C PRO A 319 -8.87 15.44 5.11
N LEU A 320 -9.28 16.00 3.96
CA LEU A 320 -9.42 15.24 2.72
C LEU A 320 -8.07 14.75 2.15
N LYS A 321 -6.96 15.40 2.53
CA LYS A 321 -5.59 14.96 2.24
C LYS A 321 -5.08 13.99 3.30
N GLY A 322 -5.28 14.31 4.58
CA GLY A 322 -4.68 13.53 5.67
C GLY A 322 -5.43 12.25 6.04
N MET A 323 -6.76 12.18 5.92
CA MET A 323 -7.49 10.94 6.19
C MET A 323 -7.08 9.77 5.29
N PRO A 324 -6.90 9.94 3.96
CA PRO A 324 -6.30 8.91 3.10
C PRO A 324 -4.96 8.38 3.61
N VAL A 325 -4.10 9.27 4.12
CA VAL A 325 -2.78 8.92 4.67
C VAL A 325 -2.88 8.05 5.92
N ALA A 326 -3.93 8.20 6.73
CA ALA A 326 -4.19 7.29 7.83
C ALA A 326 -4.77 5.95 7.34
N LEU A 327 -5.63 6.00 6.32
CA LEU A 327 -6.29 4.82 5.73
C LEU A 327 -5.34 3.87 5.00
N THR A 328 -4.11 4.29 4.70
CA THR A 328 -3.06 3.40 4.12
C THR A 328 -2.80 2.17 4.99
N ALA A 329 -3.11 2.22 6.30
CA ALA A 329 -3.08 1.06 7.18
C ALA A 329 -3.90 -0.15 6.66
N LEU A 330 -4.97 0.11 5.90
CA LEU A 330 -5.91 -0.90 5.41
C LEU A 330 -5.54 -1.51 4.05
N PHE A 331 -4.53 -1.01 3.34
CA PHE A 331 -4.20 -1.53 2.00
C PHE A 331 -2.72 -1.41 1.62
N GLY A 332 -2.02 -0.36 2.03
CA GLY A 332 -0.58 -0.18 1.82
C GLY A 332 -0.14 -0.21 0.35
N PHE A 333 1.17 -0.32 0.12
CA PHE A 333 1.75 -0.45 -1.21
C PHE A 333 1.48 -1.86 -1.78
N PRO A 334 1.11 -2.03 -3.07
CA PRO A 334 1.05 -1.04 -4.17
C PRO A 334 -0.26 -0.22 -4.27
N ALA A 335 -1.28 -0.52 -3.46
CA ALA A 335 -2.56 0.19 -3.52
C ALA A 335 -2.42 1.69 -3.25
N ASP A 336 -1.54 2.10 -2.32
CA ASP A 336 -1.25 3.51 -2.03
C ASP A 336 -0.94 4.31 -3.31
N TYR A 337 -0.13 3.73 -4.20
CA TYR A 337 0.28 4.34 -5.46
C TYR A 337 -0.86 4.34 -6.48
N ILE A 338 -1.52 3.19 -6.67
CA ILE A 338 -2.56 3.02 -7.70
C ILE A 338 -3.76 3.92 -7.40
N LEU A 339 -4.17 4.02 -6.14
CA LEU A 339 -5.30 4.90 -5.78
C LEU A 339 -4.97 6.38 -6.03
N CYS A 340 -3.70 6.79 -5.89
CA CYS A 340 -3.27 8.14 -6.26
C CYS A 340 -3.37 8.35 -7.78
N GLU A 341 -2.92 7.37 -8.57
CA GLU A 341 -3.01 7.41 -10.03
C GLU A 341 -4.47 7.49 -10.51
N GLU A 342 -5.34 6.64 -9.96
CA GLU A 342 -6.77 6.65 -10.26
C GLU A 342 -7.45 7.97 -9.85
N ALA A 343 -7.12 8.49 -8.67
CA ALA A 343 -7.63 9.78 -8.19
C ALA A 343 -7.19 10.94 -9.09
N ALA A 344 -5.91 10.97 -9.47
CA ALA A 344 -5.35 12.00 -10.34
C ALA A 344 -5.96 11.93 -11.75
N ARG A 345 -5.96 10.74 -12.37
CA ARG A 345 -6.54 10.47 -13.68
C ARG A 345 -8.02 10.86 -13.75
N SER A 346 -8.79 10.51 -12.73
CA SER A 346 -10.24 10.78 -12.72
C SER A 346 -10.60 12.25 -12.51
N ALA A 347 -9.71 13.02 -11.88
CA ALA A 347 -9.96 14.43 -11.57
C ALA A 347 -9.41 15.37 -12.65
N ALA A 348 -8.25 15.08 -13.23
CA ALA A 348 -7.52 15.95 -14.14
C ALA A 348 -8.22 16.18 -15.49
N ARG A 349 -7.98 17.35 -16.09
CA ARG A 349 -8.42 17.68 -17.47
C ARG A 349 -7.37 17.34 -18.52
N ASN A 350 -6.09 17.33 -18.13
CA ASN A 350 -4.95 17.11 -19.02
C ASN A 350 -3.80 16.45 -18.24
N LYS A 351 -2.73 16.09 -18.95
CA LYS A 351 -1.58 15.38 -18.38
C LYS A 351 -0.78 16.19 -17.35
N GLU A 352 -0.79 17.52 -17.45
CA GLU A 352 -0.10 18.40 -16.51
C GLU A 352 -0.82 18.43 -15.16
N GLU A 353 -2.14 18.58 -15.17
CA GLU A 353 -2.98 18.49 -13.96
C GLU A 353 -2.90 17.11 -13.33
N GLU A 354 -2.94 16.05 -14.15
CA GLU A 354 -2.82 14.65 -13.69
C GLU A 354 -1.51 14.46 -12.93
N LYS A 355 -0.39 14.89 -13.53
CA LYS A 355 0.92 14.83 -12.88
C LYS A 355 0.96 15.66 -11.60
N ALA A 356 0.44 16.88 -11.60
CA ALA A 356 0.51 17.75 -10.43
C ALA A 356 -0.35 17.26 -9.25
N ILE A 357 -1.54 16.69 -9.53
CA ILE A 357 -2.38 16.06 -8.50
C ILE A 357 -1.71 14.79 -7.97
N PHE A 358 -1.17 13.96 -8.86
CA PHE A 358 -0.46 12.74 -8.50
C PHE A 358 0.76 13.04 -7.60
N ASP A 359 1.59 13.99 -8.02
CA ASP A 359 2.79 14.45 -7.31
C ASP A 359 2.46 15.04 -5.92
N GLU A 360 1.27 15.61 -5.75
CA GLU A 360 0.77 16.13 -4.47
C GLU A 360 0.28 15.01 -3.51
N LEU A 361 -0.31 13.94 -4.06
CA LEU A 361 -0.92 12.86 -3.30
C LEU A 361 0.06 11.74 -2.91
N VAL A 362 0.96 11.36 -3.81
CA VAL A 362 1.77 10.14 -3.67
C VAL A 362 2.75 10.19 -2.49
N PRO A 363 3.57 11.25 -2.31
CA PRO A 363 4.56 11.25 -1.24
C PRO A 363 3.98 11.05 0.18
N PRO A 364 2.91 11.75 0.60
CA PRO A 364 2.33 11.53 1.92
C PRO A 364 1.67 10.17 2.05
N MET A 365 1.06 9.63 0.98
CA MET A 365 0.46 8.29 0.99
C MET A 365 1.52 7.21 1.21
N LEU A 366 2.63 7.25 0.46
CA LEU A 366 3.72 6.30 0.63
C LEU A 366 4.31 6.36 2.04
N ILE A 367 4.55 7.56 2.56
CA ILE A 367 5.09 7.73 3.92
C ILE A 367 4.10 7.27 4.98
N GLY A 368 2.81 7.53 4.79
CA GLY A 368 1.73 6.98 5.60
C GLY A 368 1.79 5.46 5.65
N GLY A 369 1.75 4.80 4.48
CA GLY A 369 1.77 3.34 4.35
C GLY A 369 3.03 2.70 4.97
N PHE A 370 4.20 3.27 4.73
CA PHE A 370 5.43 2.78 5.38
C PHE A 370 5.39 2.96 6.89
N THR A 371 4.86 4.09 7.38
CA THR A 371 4.72 4.34 8.83
C THR A 371 3.79 3.31 9.47
N THR A 372 2.60 3.09 8.89
CA THR A 372 1.61 2.17 9.45
C THR A 372 2.16 0.75 9.50
N VAL A 373 2.72 0.24 8.39
CA VAL A 373 3.29 -1.13 8.33
C VAL A 373 4.46 -1.30 9.29
N THR A 374 5.33 -0.30 9.41
CA THR A 374 6.51 -0.36 10.29
C THR A 374 6.12 -0.34 11.76
N VAL A 375 5.31 0.64 12.14
CA VAL A 375 4.93 0.84 13.54
C VAL A 375 4.05 -0.30 14.00
N ALA A 376 3.14 -0.78 13.15
CA ALA A 376 2.38 -1.98 13.42
C ALA A 376 3.30 -3.18 13.66
N SER A 377 4.28 -3.43 12.80
CA SER A 377 5.23 -4.54 12.98
C SER A 377 5.98 -4.46 14.31
N VAL A 378 6.33 -3.27 14.81
CA VAL A 378 7.05 -3.13 16.09
C VAL A 378 6.11 -3.19 17.29
N VAL A 379 4.99 -2.44 17.25
CA VAL A 379 4.08 -2.27 18.39
C VAL A 379 3.18 -3.49 18.58
N ILE A 380 2.73 -4.10 17.49
CA ILE A 380 1.84 -5.26 17.55
C ILE A 380 2.66 -6.49 17.96
N ALA A 381 3.79 -6.74 17.29
CA ALA A 381 4.68 -7.85 17.63
C ALA A 381 5.29 -7.73 19.02
N GLY A 382 5.71 -6.51 19.36
CA GLY A 382 6.52 -6.26 20.55
C GLY A 382 5.73 -5.97 21.81
N ILE A 383 4.44 -5.60 21.71
CA ILE A 383 3.66 -5.15 22.88
C ILE A 383 2.28 -5.80 22.90
N ILE A 384 1.45 -5.59 21.88
CA ILE A 384 0.03 -5.94 21.95
C ILE A 384 -0.18 -7.45 21.91
N VAL A 385 0.53 -8.16 21.03
CA VAL A 385 0.39 -9.62 20.94
C VAL A 385 1.03 -10.33 22.14
N GLN A 386 1.89 -9.65 22.91
CA GLN A 386 2.45 -10.15 24.17
C GLN A 386 1.49 -10.05 25.37
N THR A 387 0.35 -9.36 25.22
CA THR A 387 -0.66 -9.29 26.30
C THR A 387 -1.61 -10.48 26.32
N LEU A 388 -1.45 -11.43 25.39
CA LEU A 388 -2.23 -12.67 25.30
C LEU A 388 -1.64 -13.84 26.11
#